data_AF-A0A0F8YK62-F1
#
_entry.id   AF-A0A0F8YK62-F1
#
_cell.length_a   1.000
_cell.length_b   1.000
_cell.length_c   1.000
_cell.angle_alpha   90.00
_cell.angle_beta   90.00
_cell.angle_gamma   90.00
#
_symmetry.space_group_name_H-M   'P 1'
#
loop_
_entity.id
_entity.type
_entity.pdbx_description
1 polymer ?
#
loop_
_entity_poly.entity_id
_entity_poly.type
_entity_poly.pdbx_seq_one_letter_code
_entity_poly.pdbx_strand_id
1 'polypeptide(L)' 'MKQYLDLCQRIVDEGVWIENERTGKRCLTIINADLDYNVGANEFPLVTTRKSYWKAAIAELLGY' A
#
# COMPACT_ATOMS: atom_id res chain seq x y z
N MET A 1 11.10 1.94 -3.37
CA MET A 1 10.72 1.45 -2.02
C MET A 1 10.68 2.54 -0.96
N LYS A 2 11.62 3.49 -0.94
CA LYS A 2 11.60 4.63 -0.03
C LYS A 2 10.23 5.32 0.05
N GLN A 3 9.61 5.67 -1.08
CA GLN A 3 8.27 6.28 -1.13
C GLN A 3 7.17 5.49 -0.39
N TYR A 4 7.20 4.15 -0.42
CA TYR A 4 6.23 3.32 0.28
C TYR A 4 6.44 3.39 1.80
N LEU A 5 7.69 3.33 2.25
CA LEU A 5 8.02 3.43 3.67
C LEU A 5 7.78 4.84 4.21
N ASP A 6 8.11 5.88 3.44
CA ASP A 6 7.85 7.28 3.78
C ASP A 6 6.34 7.52 3.93
N LEU A 7 5.52 6.94 3.04
CA LEU A 7 4.06 6.96 3.16
C LEU A 7 3.58 6.25 4.43
N CYS A 8 4.09 5.04 4.73
CA CYS A 8 3.75 4.34 5.96
C CYS A 8 4.09 5.15 7.21
N GLN A 9 5.27 5.77 7.24
CA GLN A 9 5.71 6.60 8.36
C GLN A 9 4.82 7.85 8.50
N ARG A 10 4.51 8.54 7.40
CA ARG A 10 3.60 9.69 7.39
C ARG A 10 2.20 9.33 7.92
N ILE A 11 1.68 8.14 7.58
CA ILE A 11 0.39 7.67 8.14
C ILE A 11 0.48 7.55 9.66
N VAL A 12 1.56 6.97 10.19
CA VAL A 12 1.77 6.78 11.64
C VAL A 12 1.92 8.11 12.38
N ASP A 13 2.65 9.05 11.79
CA ASP A 13 2.98 10.32 12.46
C ASP A 13 1.88 11.38 12.34
N GLU A 14 1.24 11.49 11.18
CA GLU A 14 0.33 12.59 10.84
C GLU A 14 -1.13 12.17 10.64
N GLY A 15 -1.41 10.86 10.61
CA GLY A 15 -2.75 10.38 10.30
C GLY A 15 -3.80 10.75 11.36
N VAL A 16 -5.04 10.87 10.90
CA VAL A 16 -6.21 11.14 11.75
C VAL A 16 -7.00 9.85 11.93
N TRP A 17 -7.45 9.59 13.16
CA TRP A 17 -8.29 8.44 13.46
C TRP A 17 -9.70 8.62 12.92
N ILE A 18 -10.15 7.67 12.10
CA ILE A 18 -11.51 7.60 11.57
C ILE A 18 -12.12 6.26 11.96
N GLU A 19 -13.36 6.28 12.43
CA GLU A 19 -14.12 5.07 12.73
C GLU A 19 -14.84 4.56 11.48
N ASN A 20 -14.67 3.27 11.18
CA ASN A 20 -15.33 2.62 10.06
C ASN A 20 -16.67 2.02 10.53
N GLU A 21 -17.79 2.64 10.14
CA GLU A 21 -19.14 2.23 10.58
C GLU A 21 -19.49 0.78 10.25
N ARG A 22 -19.00 0.24 9.12
CA ARG A 22 -19.29 -1.13 8.68
C ARG A 22 -18.60 -2.19 9.55
N THR A 23 -17.43 -1.87 10.12
CA THR A 23 -16.57 -2.85 10.82
C THR A 23 -16.33 -2.52 12.29
N GLY A 24 -16.68 -1.31 12.74
CA GLY A 24 -16.42 -0.80 14.09
C GLY A 24 -14.92 -0.65 14.42
N LYS A 25 -14.05 -0.61 13.41
CA LYS A 25 -12.59 -0.48 13.59
C LYS A 25 -12.14 0.95 13.32
N ARG A 26 -11.13 1.41 14.06
CA ARG A 26 -10.47 2.69 13.82
C ARG A 26 -9.33 2.52 12.83
N CYS A 27 -9.28 3.39 11.84
CA CYS A 27 -8.22 3.46 10.83
C CYS A 27 -7.49 4.79 10.94
N LEU A 28 -6.17 4.75 10.95
CA LEU A 28 -5.32 5.95 10.88
C LEU A 28 -5.21 6.37 9.42
N THR A 29 -5.67 7.58 9.10
CA THR A 29 -5.97 7.96 7.72
C THR A 29 -5.35 9.31 7.37
N ILE A 30 -4.80 9.40 6.16
CA ILE A 30 -4.39 10.65 5.53
C ILE A 30 -5.16 10.85 4.22
N ILE A 31 -5.24 12.09 3.75
CA ILE A 31 -5.81 12.39 2.43
C ILE A 31 -4.67 12.49 1.42
N ASN A 32 -4.82 11.74 0.34
CA ASN A 32 -3.96 11.71 -0.84
C ASN A 32 -2.49 11.27 -0.64
N ALA A 33 -2.05 10.36 -1.50
CA ALA A 33 -0.67 9.94 -1.64
C ALA A 33 -0.44 9.37 -3.04
N ASP A 34 0.55 9.90 -3.74
CA ASP A 34 0.90 9.49 -5.10
C ASP A 34 2.23 8.73 -5.06
N LEU A 35 2.31 7.59 -5.75
CA LEU A 35 3.49 6.75 -5.84
C LEU A 35 3.83 6.48 -7.31
N ASP A 36 5.09 6.75 -7.69
CA ASP A 36 5.57 6.61 -9.07
C ASP A 36 6.52 5.41 -9.22
N TYR A 37 6.33 4.60 -10.26
CA TYR A 37 7.13 3.40 -10.49
C TYR A 37 7.60 3.32 -11.95
N ASN A 38 8.88 3.00 -12.16
CA ASN A 38 9.48 2.87 -13.49
C ASN A 38 9.25 1.48 -14.08
N VAL A 39 8.19 1.30 -14.87
CA VAL A 39 7.94 0.03 -15.57
C VAL A 39 8.65 -0.07 -16.93
N GLY A 40 9.14 1.05 -17.48
CA GLY A 40 9.78 1.11 -18.80
C GLY A 40 11.12 0.37 -18.86
N ALA A 41 11.79 0.21 -17.72
CA ALA A 41 13.02 -0.57 -17.58
C ALA A 41 12.76 -2.04 -17.19
N ASN A 42 11.53 -2.56 -17.38
CA ASN A 42 11.10 -3.90 -16.96
C ASN A 42 11.23 -4.13 -15.44
N GLU A 43 11.12 -3.08 -14.64
CA GLU A 43 11.11 -3.19 -13.17
C GLU A 43 9.71 -3.56 -12.69
N PHE A 44 9.64 -4.52 -11.77
CA PHE A 44 8.40 -4.90 -11.11
C PHE A 44 8.42 -4.37 -9.66
N PRO A 45 7.55 -3.40 -9.30
CA PRO A 45 7.63 -2.70 -8.01
C PRO A 45 7.06 -3.53 -6.84
N LEU A 46 7.61 -4.72 -6.62
CA LEU A 46 7.24 -5.58 -5.50
C LEU A 46 7.92 -5.09 -4.21
N VAL A 47 7.15 -4.96 -3.14
CA VAL A 47 7.71 -4.60 -1.82
C VAL A 47 8.66 -5.71 -1.34
N THR A 48 9.90 -5.32 -1.00
CA THR A 48 10.98 -6.23 -0.58
C THR A 48 11.25 -6.22 0.92
N THR A 49 10.79 -5.20 1.66
CA THR A 49 10.92 -5.12 3.12
C THR A 49 10.02 -6.10 3.88
N ARG A 50 9.10 -6.76 3.16
CA ARG A 50 8.31 -7.89 3.63
C ARG A 50 8.08 -8.86 2.49
N LYS A 51 7.82 -10.12 2.80
CA LYS A 51 7.43 -11.11 1.80
C LYS A 51 6.05 -10.79 1.24
N SER A 52 5.97 -10.64 -0.09
CA SER A 52 4.72 -10.37 -0.81
C SER A 52 4.12 -11.66 -1.38
N TYR A 53 2.79 -11.78 -1.35
CA TYR A 53 2.03 -12.93 -1.88
C TYR A 53 1.78 -12.78 -3.38
N TRP A 54 2.84 -12.65 -4.17
CA TRP A 54 2.75 -12.25 -5.59
C TRP A 54 1.99 -13.28 -6.47
N LYS A 55 2.10 -14.58 -6.18
CA LYS A 55 1.38 -15.62 -6.95
C LYS A 55 -0.13 -15.45 -6.89
N ALA A 56 -0.66 -15.21 -5.68
CA ALA A 56 -2.08 -14.96 -5.48
C ALA A 56 -2.51 -13.65 -6.14
N ALA A 57 -1.70 -12.59 -6.02
CA ALA A 57 -1.98 -11.31 -6.66
C ALA A 57 -2.10 -11.42 -8.19
N ILE A 58 -1.24 -12.21 -8.84
CA ILE A 58 -1.36 -12.49 -10.29
C ILE A 58 -2.58 -13.37 -10.59
N ALA A 59 -2.85 -14.39 -9.76
CA ALA A 59 -4.01 -15.26 -9.95
C ALA A 59 -5.35 -14.49 -9.84
N GLU A 60 -5.51 -13.62 -8.85
CA GLU A 60 -6.70 -12.77 -8.72
C GLU A 60 -6.84 -11.80 -9.90
N LEU A 61 -5.73 -11.24 -10.39
CA LEU A 61 -5.74 -10.40 -11.60
C LEU A 61 -6.25 -11.16 -12.83
N LEU A 62 -5.95 -12.47 -12.92
CA LEU A 62 -6.39 -13.35 -14.01
C LEU A 62 -7.79 -13.95 -13.80
N GLY A 63 -8.46 -13.66 -12.67
CA GLY A 63 -9.84 -14.08 -12.40
C GLY A 63 -10.00 -15.44 -11.70
N TYR A 64 -9.04 -15.84 -10.88
CA TYR A 64 -9.16 -17.00 -9.98
C TYR A 64 -9.93 -16.67 -8.71
#